data_AF-N6YVP8-F1
#
_entry.id   AF-N6YVP8-F1
#
_cell.length_a   1.000
_cell.length_b   1.000
_cell.length_c   1.000
_cell.angle_alpha   90.00
_cell.angle_beta   90.00
_cell.angle_gamma   90.00
#
_symmetry.space_group_name_H-M   'P 1'
#
loop_
_entity.id
_entity.type
_entity.pdbx_description
1 polymer ?
#
loop_
_entity_poly.entity_id
_entity_poly.type
_entity_poly.pdbx_seq_one_letter_code
_entity_poly.pdbx_strand_id
1 'polypeptide(L)' 'MELGNLSNVEWFRGIGEYKIDWGPGYRIYLEKDGLEIVVLLGGGSKKRQQGDIDEAVALWEDYKRRKARMNKGA' A
#
# COMPACT_ATOMS: atom_id res chain seq x y z
N MET A 1 0.95 -22.48 -15.79
CA MET A 1 1.26 -21.09 -16.16
C MET A 1 0.45 -20.21 -15.24
N GLU A 2 1.03 -19.76 -14.12
CA GLU A 2 0.34 -18.84 -13.22
C GLU A 2 0.62 -17.42 -13.72
N LEU A 3 -0.38 -16.83 -14.37
CA LEU A 3 -0.33 -15.43 -14.80
C LEU A 3 -0.30 -14.59 -13.52
N GLY A 4 0.87 -14.02 -13.19
CA GLY A 4 0.99 -13.07 -12.10
C GLY A 4 -0.05 -11.98 -12.28
N ASN A 5 -1.03 -11.95 -11.37
CA ASN A 5 -2.30 -11.25 -11.52
C ASN A 5 -2.18 -9.72 -11.33
N LEU A 6 -1.06 -9.11 -11.76
CA LEU A 6 -0.71 -7.70 -11.60
C LEU A 6 -1.76 -6.72 -12.18
N SER A 7 -2.73 -7.23 -12.94
CA SER A 7 -3.87 -6.50 -13.51
C SER A 7 -4.84 -5.93 -12.48
N ASN A 8 -4.74 -6.31 -11.20
CA ASN A 8 -5.71 -5.94 -10.15
C ASN A 8 -5.20 -4.83 -9.20
N VAL A 9 -4.28 -3.97 -9.67
CA VAL A 9 -3.81 -2.80 -8.91
C VAL A 9 -4.62 -1.56 -9.27
N GLU A 10 -5.33 -1.00 -8.29
CA GLU A 10 -6.01 0.29 -8.42
C GLU A 10 -5.21 1.38 -7.68
N TRP A 11 -4.76 2.40 -8.40
CA TRP A 11 -4.03 3.54 -7.80
C TRP A 11 -5.00 4.65 -7.39
N PHE A 12 -4.93 5.06 -6.12
CA PHE A 12 -5.67 6.19 -5.57
C PHE A 12 -4.82 6.97 -4.57
N ARG A 13 -4.89 8.30 -4.62
CA ARG A 13 -4.27 9.22 -3.63
C ARG A 13 -2.77 8.97 -3.35
N GLY A 14 -2.03 8.38 -4.30
CA GLY A 14 -0.61 8.04 -4.16
C GLY A 14 -0.33 6.56 -3.87
N ILE A 15 -1.35 5.81 -3.43
CA ILE A 15 -1.26 4.40 -3.02
C ILE A 15 -1.92 3.52 -4.08
N GLY A 16 -1.34 2.36 -4.38
CA GLY A 16 -1.94 1.29 -5.16
C GLY A 16 -2.53 0.21 -4.27
N GLU A 17 -3.82 -0.10 -4.38
CA GLU A 17 -4.41 -1.30 -3.75
C GLU A 17 -4.36 -2.45 -4.75
N TYR A 18 -3.70 -3.53 -4.35
CA TYR A 18 -3.69 -4.80 -5.06
C TYR A 18 -4.63 -5.78 -4.36
N LYS A 19 -5.72 -6.13 -5.03
CA LYS A 19 -6.71 -7.10 -4.53
C LYS A 19 -6.31 -8.50 -4.95
N ILE A 20 -6.01 -9.34 -3.96
CA ILE A 20 -5.77 -10.76 -4.17
C ILE A 20 -7.06 -11.49 -3.84
N ASP A 21 -7.80 -11.85 -4.88
CA ASP A 21 -9.00 -12.68 -4.82
C ASP A 21 -8.65 -14.17 -4.58
N TRP A 22 -7.84 -14.44 -3.55
CA TRP A 22 -7.42 -15.78 -3.14
C TRP A 22 -7.61 -15.97 -1.63
N GLY A 23 -8.29 -17.04 -1.24
CA GLY A 23 -8.57 -17.36 0.17
C GLY A 23 -9.47 -16.32 0.85
N PRO A 24 -9.15 -15.83 2.06
CA PRO A 24 -9.98 -14.87 2.80
C PRO A 24 -10.08 -13.47 2.17
N GLY A 25 -9.37 -13.23 1.06
CA GLY A 25 -9.30 -11.94 0.37
C GLY A 25 -8.23 -11.04 0.97
N TYR A 26 -7.02 -11.08 0.42
CA TYR A 26 -5.93 -10.21 0.85
C TYR A 26 -5.92 -8.91 0.05
N ARG A 27 -5.48 -7.83 0.69
CA ARG A 27 -5.27 -6.54 0.05
C ARG A 27 -3.88 -6.05 0.38
N ILE A 28 -3.13 -5.71 -0.65
CA ILE A 28 -1.79 -5.16 -0.49
C ILE A 28 -1.88 -3.69 -0.88
N TYR A 29 -1.48 -2.80 0.01
CA TYR A 29 -1.34 -1.39 -0.29
C TYR A 29 0.12 -1.14 -0.66
N LEU A 30 0.34 -0.60 -1.84
CA LEU A 30 1.64 -0.39 -2.47
C LEU A 30 1.87 1.10 -2.63
N GLU A 31 3.07 1.57 -2.37
CA GLU A 31 3.43 2.93 -2.69
C GLU A 31 4.83 3.00 -3.30
N LYS A 32 5.04 3.99 -4.18
CA LYS A 32 6.27 4.15 -4.92
C LYS A 32 6.99 5.41 -4.46
N ASP A 33 8.19 5.24 -3.91
CA ASP A 33 9.10 6.32 -3.57
C ASP A 33 10.33 6.30 -4.50
N GLY A 34 10.21 6.95 -5.66
CA GLY A 34 11.24 6.94 -6.68
C GLY A 34 11.46 5.53 -7.27
N LEU A 35 12.56 4.88 -6.91
CA LEU A 35 12.89 3.51 -7.31
C LEU A 35 12.51 2.46 -6.24
N GLU A 36 12.12 2.89 -5.04
CA GLU A 36 11.76 2.01 -3.94
C GLU A 36 10.24 1.74 -3.95
N ILE A 37 9.86 0.48 -3.73
CA ILE A 37 8.46 0.08 -3.55
C ILE A 37 8.25 -0.18 -2.06
N VAL A 38 7.36 0.60 -1.44
CA VAL A 38 6.93 0.41 -0.06
C VAL A 38 5.67 -0.45 -0.08
N VAL A 39 5.73 -1.59 0.60
CA VAL A 39 4.61 -2.53 0.71
C VAL A 39 4.00 -2.42 2.10
N LEU A 40 2.76 -1.97 2.16
CA LEU A 40 1.93 -1.93 3.36
C LEU A 40 0.94 -3.10 3.28
N LEU A 41 1.13 -4.11 4.12
CA LEU A 41 0.27 -5.29 4.15
C LEU A 41 -1.00 -4.98 4.95
N GLY A 42 -2.16 -4.98 4.29
CA GLY A 42 -3.47 -4.74 4.90
C GLY A 42 -4.35 -5.99 4.87
N GLY A 43 -4.56 -6.63 6.00
CA GLY A 43 -5.43 -7.80 6.11
C GLY A 43 -6.83 -7.43 6.58
N GLY A 44 -7.79 -7.22 5.68
CA GLY A 44 -9.11 -6.72 6.07
C GLY A 44 -10.28 -7.21 5.22
N SER A 45 -11.41 -7.50 5.88
CA SER A 45 -12.68 -7.78 5.20
C SER A 45 -13.20 -6.53 4.48
N LYS A 46 -14.05 -6.67 3.44
CA LYS A 46 -14.70 -5.53 2.73
C LYS A 46 -15.27 -4.43 3.64
N LYS A 47 -15.78 -4.77 4.84
CA LYS A 47 -16.33 -3.80 5.80
C LYS A 47 -15.29 -2.88 6.45
N ARG A 48 -14.00 -3.26 6.44
CA ARG A 48 -12.89 -2.49 7.00
C ARG A 48 -12.04 -1.77 5.95
N GLN A 49 -12.37 -1.93 4.66
CA GLN A 49 -11.64 -1.33 3.54
C GLN A 49 -11.29 0.14 3.76
N GLN A 50 -12.27 0.94 4.15
CA GLN A 50 -12.05 2.37 4.29
C GLN A 50 -11.09 2.68 5.44
N GLY A 51 -11.20 1.95 6.56
CA GLY A 51 -10.29 2.10 7.69
C GLY A 51 -8.87 1.64 7.35
N ASP A 52 -8.72 0.53 6.62
CA ASP A 52 -7.43 0.02 6.17
C ASP A 52 -6.76 1.01 5.19
N ILE A 53 -7.55 1.65 4.31
CA ILE A 53 -7.09 2.71 3.41
C ILE A 53 -6.62 3.93 4.20
N ASP A 54 -7.42 4.40 5.16
CA ASP A 54 -7.08 5.58 5.95
C ASP A 54 -5.82 5.33 6.80
N GLU A 55 -5.66 4.11 7.33
CA GLU A 55 -4.46 3.69 8.05
C GLU A 55 -3.24 3.61 7.12
N ALA A 56 -3.38 3.04 5.93
CA ALA A 56 -2.30 2.99 4.93
C ALA A 56 -1.84 4.39 4.52
N VAL A 57 -2.78 5.32 4.29
CA VAL A 57 -2.46 6.73 4.01
C VAL A 57 -1.74 7.39 5.19
N ALA A 58 -2.20 7.17 6.43
CA ALA A 58 -1.55 7.72 7.60
C ALA A 58 -0.12 7.20 7.79
N LEU A 59 0.09 5.90 7.58
CA LEU A 59 1.41 5.25 7.64
C LEU A 59 2.34 5.80 6.56
N TRP A 60 1.84 6.02 5.35
CA TRP A 60 2.63 6.62 4.29
C TRP A 60 3.07 8.06 4.60
N GLU A 61 2.14 8.89 5.06
CA GLU A 61 2.46 10.26 5.46
C GLU A 61 3.53 10.28 6.57
N ASP A 62 3.47 9.32 7.49
CA ASP A 62 4.48 9.17 8.52
C ASP A 62 5.84 8.72 7.95
N TYR A 63 5.84 7.77 7.02
CA TYR A 63 7.05 7.34 6.31
C TYR A 63 7.72 8.52 5.60
N LYS A 64 6.97 9.33 4.85
CA LYS A 64 7.50 10.54 4.18
C LYS A 64 8.11 11.53 5.17
N ARG A 65 7.43 11.78 6.30
CA ARG A 65 7.96 12.65 7.36
C ARG A 65 9.27 12.11 7.94
N ARG A 66 9.37 10.81 8.21
CA ARG A 66 10.59 10.17 8.72
C ARG A 66 11.72 10.24 7.70
N LYS A 67 11.44 9.93 6.42
CA LYS A 67 12.44 10.00 5.34
C LYS A 67 12.97 11.42 5.14
N ALA A 68 12.09 12.43 5.15
CA ALA A 68 12.49 13.83 5.07
C ALA A 68 13.38 14.26 6.25
N ARG A 69 13.16 13.70 7.44
CA ARG A 69 14.00 13.96 8.62
C ARG A 69 15.35 13.25 8.53
N MET A 70 15.40 12.05 7.94
CA MET A 70 16.63 11.30 7.71
C MET A 70 17.53 12.00 6.66
N ASN A 71 16.94 12.53 5.58
CA ASN A 71 17.66 13.26 4.54
C ASN A 71 18.15 14.66 4.97
N LYS A 72 17.65 15.22 6.08
CA LYS A 72 18.12 16.51 6.64
C LYS A 72 19.28 16.37 7.62
N GLY A 73 19.70 15.14 7.93
CA GLY A 73 20.82 14.85 8.84
C GLY A 73 22.07 14.31 8.14
N ALA A 74 22.10 14.28 6.80
CA ALA A 74 23.25 13.88 5.99
C ALA A 74 23.95 15.11 5.38
#